data_AF-A0A955NCF8-F1
#
_entry.id   AF-A0A955NCF8-F1
#
_cell.length_a   1.000
_cell.length_b   1.000
_cell.length_c   1.000
_cell.angle_alpha   90.00
_cell.angle_beta   90.00
_cell.angle_gamma   90.00
#
_symmetry.space_group_name_H-M   'P 1'
#
loop_
_entity.id
_entity.type
_entity.pdbx_description
1 polymer ?
#
loop_
_entity_poly.entity_id
_entity_poly.type
_entity_poly.pdbx_seq_one_letter_code
_entity_poly.pdbx_strand_id
1 'polypeptide(L)'
;LILEIFARRAKSSESKLQVELAYLDYIHPKMGKDKQPRAYRGGVRGFAESALDKKIRAARSRADVVRKKIEKLKKQKESRIQRRYDRPTVALVGYTNAGKSTLLNALSSGDDVYADDRLFATLDTTTRRVFLNQEKFALVSDTVGFIRRLPHELVASFHSTLSEALSAKLLVHVADASSPILRHQMEAVEQTLTELGAGDRNLLLVFNKIDAAQADDLEYLRDRYPEAVHISAMKKTGFDQLREAFLNHL
;
A
#
# COMPACT_ATOMS: atom_id res chain seq x y z
N LEU A 1 -11.58 13.33 2.16
CA LEU A 1 -11.23 12.79 0.83
C LEU A 1 -10.46 11.46 0.87
N ILE A 2 -9.17 11.40 1.25
CA ILE A 2 -8.39 10.13 1.19
C ILE A 2 -8.96 9.02 2.09
N LEU A 3 -9.24 9.32 3.37
CA LEU A 3 -9.82 8.36 4.31
C LEU A 3 -11.23 7.87 3.91
N GLU A 4 -12.00 8.70 3.22
CA GLU A 4 -13.34 8.32 2.71
C GLU A 4 -13.25 7.37 1.53
N ILE A 5 -12.25 7.55 0.65
CA ILE A 5 -11.97 6.60 -0.44
C ILE A 5 -11.58 5.24 0.15
N PHE A 6 -10.73 5.23 1.17
CA PHE A 6 -10.38 3.99 1.87
C PHE A 6 -11.57 3.34 2.56
N ALA A 7 -12.42 4.11 3.23
CA ALA A 7 -13.62 3.58 3.89
C ALA A 7 -14.57 2.90 2.91
N ARG A 8 -14.70 3.43 1.69
CA ARG A 8 -15.50 2.82 0.62
C ARG A 8 -14.90 1.52 0.07
N ARG A 9 -13.58 1.35 0.16
CA ARG A 9 -12.86 0.21 -0.42
C ARG A 9 -12.48 -0.88 0.57
N ALA A 10 -12.54 -0.61 1.87
CA ALA A 10 -12.30 -1.60 2.90
C ALA A 10 -13.38 -2.69 2.88
N LYS A 11 -13.06 -3.87 2.33
CA LYS A 11 -14.00 -5.00 2.30
C LYS A 11 -13.80 -5.87 3.53
N SER A 12 -12.56 -6.16 3.90
CA SER A 12 -12.25 -6.99 5.07
C SER A 12 -12.51 -6.27 6.39
N SER A 13 -12.80 -7.05 7.44
CA SER A 13 -12.94 -6.52 8.82
C SER A 13 -11.65 -5.86 9.31
N GLU A 14 -10.49 -6.37 8.89
CA GLU A 14 -9.17 -5.80 9.23
C GLU A 14 -8.99 -4.42 8.60
N SER A 15 -9.21 -4.29 7.29
CA SER A 15 -9.10 -3.02 6.58
C SER A 15 -10.09 -1.98 7.09
N LYS A 16 -11.32 -2.39 7.46
CA LYS A 16 -12.30 -1.48 8.07
C LYS A 16 -11.81 -0.92 9.41
N LEU A 17 -11.20 -1.75 10.24
CA LEU A 17 -10.60 -1.33 11.51
C LEU A 17 -9.38 -0.43 11.29
N GLN A 18 -8.53 -0.71 10.30
CA GLN A 18 -7.39 0.14 9.96
C GLN A 18 -7.84 1.53 9.49
N VAL A 19 -8.87 1.61 8.65
CA VAL A 19 -9.43 2.89 8.22
C VAL A 19 -10.09 3.65 9.38
N GLU A 20 -10.81 2.94 10.25
CA GLU A 20 -11.39 3.55 11.47
C GLU A 20 -10.28 4.12 12.36
N LEU A 21 -9.19 3.38 12.59
CA LEU A 21 -8.05 3.83 13.38
C LEU A 21 -7.40 5.07 12.75
N ALA A 22 -7.12 5.03 11.45
CA ALA A 22 -6.53 6.14 10.72
C ALA A 22 -7.42 7.40 10.77
N TYR A 23 -8.74 7.25 10.72
CA TYR A 23 -9.70 8.34 10.87
C TYR A 23 -9.66 8.95 12.27
N LEU A 24 -9.66 8.11 13.31
CA LEU A 24 -9.59 8.55 14.70
C LEU A 24 -8.28 9.29 14.99
N ASP A 25 -7.14 8.74 14.55
CA ASP A 25 -5.81 9.32 14.77
C ASP A 25 -5.62 10.63 13.98
N TYR A 26 -6.21 10.76 12.77
CA TYR A 26 -6.09 11.98 11.96
C TYR A 26 -6.97 13.14 12.44
N ILE A 27 -8.17 12.87 12.93
CA ILE A 27 -9.16 13.91 13.23
C ILE A 27 -9.01 14.47 14.64
N HIS A 28 -8.61 13.64 15.62
CA HIS A 28 -8.40 14.08 17.01
C HIS A 28 -7.53 15.32 17.16
N PRO A 29 -6.32 15.37 16.56
CA PRO A 29 -5.41 16.50 16.75
C PRO A 29 -5.94 17.79 16.13
N LYS A 30 -6.85 17.69 15.15
CA LYS A 30 -7.40 18.83 14.41
C LYS A 30 -8.62 19.45 15.08
N MET A 31 -9.43 18.64 15.78
CA MET A 31 -10.59 19.13 16.54
C MET A 31 -10.22 20.11 17.66
N GLY A 32 -8.99 20.06 18.18
CA GLY A 32 -8.49 20.99 19.21
C GLY A 32 -7.90 22.31 18.66
N LYS A 33 -7.73 22.45 17.34
CA LYS A 33 -7.10 23.62 16.70
C LYS A 33 -8.10 24.71 16.27
N ASP A 34 -9.39 24.37 16.10
CA ASP A 34 -10.48 25.35 15.85
C ASP A 34 -10.90 26.09 17.14
N LYS A 35 -9.93 26.51 17.95
CA LYS A 35 -10.17 27.44 19.05
C LYS A 35 -10.40 28.83 18.46
N GLN A 36 -11.64 29.20 18.19
CA GLN A 36 -11.99 30.61 18.36
C GLN A 36 -11.85 30.93 19.84
N PRO A 37 -11.07 31.95 20.24
CA PRO A 37 -11.03 32.39 21.63
C PRO A 37 -12.43 32.88 21.99
N ARG A 38 -13.18 32.09 22.77
CA ARG A 38 -14.47 32.54 23.29
C ARG A 38 -14.19 33.66 24.29
N ALA A 39 -14.71 34.85 23.97
CA ALA A 39 -14.62 36.03 24.81
C ALA A 39 -15.06 35.71 26.25
N TYR A 40 -14.21 36.10 27.17
CA TYR A 40 -14.37 35.94 28.60
C TYR A 40 -15.61 36.71 29.08
N ARG A 41 -16.65 36.02 29.57
CA ARG A 41 -17.75 36.64 30.32
C ARG A 41 -18.10 35.78 31.52
N GLY A 42 -17.90 36.36 32.71
CA GLY A 42 -18.52 35.92 33.96
C GLY A 42 -17.83 34.73 34.62
N GLY A 43 -17.01 35.02 35.63
CA GLY A 43 -16.30 34.03 36.41
C GLY A 43 -17.23 33.11 37.20
N VAL A 44 -17.19 31.81 36.85
CA VAL A 44 -17.29 30.69 37.78
C VAL A 44 -16.38 29.61 37.21
N ARG A 45 -15.22 29.39 37.83
CA ARG A 45 -14.21 28.43 37.37
C ARG A 45 -14.65 27.03 37.83
N GLY A 46 -15.73 26.53 37.24
CA GLY A 46 -16.16 25.15 37.38
C GLY A 46 -15.39 24.28 36.39
N PHE A 47 -14.72 23.24 36.91
CA PHE A 47 -14.03 22.15 36.20
C PHE A 47 -14.99 21.29 35.33
N ALA A 48 -15.83 21.90 34.50
CA ALA A 48 -16.65 21.17 33.55
C ALA A 48 -15.77 20.84 32.34
N GLU A 49 -15.40 19.56 32.22
CA GLU A 49 -14.77 19.05 31.00
C GLU A 49 -15.61 19.46 29.80
N SER A 50 -15.00 20.18 28.84
CA SER A 50 -15.74 20.71 27.71
C SER A 50 -16.33 19.56 26.89
N ALA A 51 -17.47 19.78 26.23
CA ALA A 51 -18.04 18.77 25.34
C ALA A 51 -17.05 18.31 24.26
N LEU A 52 -16.08 19.16 23.90
CA LEU A 52 -14.97 18.84 23.01
C LEU A 52 -13.95 17.90 23.67
N ASP A 53 -13.54 18.18 24.90
CA ASP A 53 -12.61 17.32 25.64
C ASP A 53 -13.19 15.92 25.88
N LYS A 54 -14.50 15.83 26.17
CA LYS A 54 -15.21 14.54 26.26
C LYS A 54 -15.18 13.78 24.93
N LYS A 55 -15.40 14.47 23.79
CA LYS A 55 -15.29 13.86 22.46
C LYS A 55 -13.86 13.42 22.16
N ILE A 56 -12.86 14.23 22.53
CA ILE A 56 -11.44 13.90 22.37
C ILE A 56 -11.10 12.64 23.17
N ARG A 57 -11.53 12.57 24.43
CA ARG A 57 -11.32 11.41 25.29
C ARG A 57 -12.00 10.16 24.73
N ALA A 58 -13.28 10.27 24.35
CA ALA A 58 -14.06 9.15 23.84
C ALA A 58 -13.44 8.52 22.60
N ALA A 59 -13.00 9.33 21.64
CA ALA A 59 -12.43 8.78 20.43
C ALA A 59 -10.98 8.29 20.63
N ARG A 60 -10.21 8.79 21.62
CA ARG A 60 -8.92 8.16 22.02
C ARG A 60 -9.15 6.78 22.62
N SER A 61 -10.11 6.65 23.54
CA SER A 61 -10.50 5.34 24.10
C SER A 61 -10.95 4.38 23.00
N ARG A 62 -11.67 4.89 21.98
CA ARG A 62 -12.06 4.08 20.82
C ARG A 62 -10.85 3.64 20.00
N ALA A 63 -9.89 4.53 19.74
CA ALA A 63 -8.66 4.20 19.02
C ALA A 63 -7.88 3.09 19.74
N ASP A 64 -7.79 3.12 21.07
CA ASP A 64 -7.13 2.07 21.85
C ASP A 64 -7.84 0.70 21.74
N VAL A 65 -9.18 0.70 21.75
CA VAL A 65 -9.96 -0.52 21.53
C VAL A 65 -9.73 -1.08 20.13
N VAL A 66 -9.74 -0.22 19.10
CA VAL A 66 -9.51 -0.61 17.71
C VAL A 66 -8.08 -1.16 17.54
N ARG A 67 -7.07 -0.49 18.11
CA ARG A 67 -5.67 -0.92 18.09
C ARG A 67 -5.49 -2.31 18.70
N LYS A 68 -6.11 -2.58 19.86
CA LYS A 68 -6.11 -3.92 20.49
C LYS A 68 -6.76 -4.99 19.61
N LYS A 69 -7.84 -4.66 18.89
CA LYS A 69 -8.47 -5.60 17.94
C LYS A 69 -7.56 -5.92 16.76
N ILE A 70 -6.91 -4.91 16.19
CA ILE A 70 -5.94 -5.09 15.10
C ILE A 70 -4.77 -5.98 15.57
N GLU A 71 -4.19 -5.72 16.74
CA GLU A 71 -3.10 -6.54 17.29
C GLU A 71 -3.51 -8.01 17.52
N LYS A 72 -4.76 -8.26 17.95
CA LYS A 72 -5.28 -9.63 18.08
C LYS A 72 -5.38 -10.33 16.71
N LEU A 73 -5.84 -9.62 15.68
CA LEU A 73 -5.91 -10.15 14.32
C LEU A 73 -4.52 -10.45 13.75
N LYS A 74 -3.52 -9.58 14.01
CA LYS A 74 -2.12 -9.83 13.62
C LYS A 74 -1.57 -11.12 14.21
N LYS A 75 -1.71 -11.33 15.53
CA LYS A 75 -1.23 -12.57 16.19
C LYS A 75 -1.88 -13.82 15.61
N GLN A 76 -3.17 -13.76 15.27
CA GLN A 76 -3.85 -14.87 14.59
C GLN A 76 -3.27 -15.13 13.19
N LYS A 77 -2.87 -14.09 12.47
CA LYS A 77 -2.31 -14.17 11.13
C LYS A 77 -0.85 -14.64 11.12
N GLU A 78 -0.03 -14.23 12.09
CA GLU A 78 1.37 -14.68 12.25
C GLU A 78 1.48 -16.20 12.36
N SER A 79 0.56 -16.85 13.09
CA SER A 79 0.50 -18.32 13.16
C SER A 79 0.20 -19.00 11.81
N ARG A 80 -0.42 -18.29 10.87
CA ARG A 80 -0.68 -18.75 9.49
C ARG A 80 0.50 -18.47 8.55
N ILE A 81 1.29 -17.42 8.81
CA ILE A 81 2.49 -17.04 8.04
C ILE A 81 3.63 -18.03 8.28
N GLN A 82 3.80 -18.54 9.50
CA GLN A 82 4.82 -19.56 9.82
C GLN A 82 4.72 -20.83 8.95
N ARG A 83 3.57 -21.11 8.33
CA ARG A 83 3.39 -22.24 7.39
C ARG A 83 3.74 -21.91 5.92
N ARG A 84 4.15 -20.68 5.60
CA ARG A 84 4.47 -20.21 4.24
C ARG A 84 5.96 -19.98 3.96
N TYR A 85 6.84 -20.16 4.94
CA TYR A 85 8.27 -19.86 4.80
C TYR A 85 8.97 -20.59 3.64
N ASP A 86 8.40 -21.71 3.17
CA ASP A 86 8.97 -22.49 2.06
C ASP A 86 8.34 -22.19 0.68
N ARG A 87 7.43 -21.22 0.58
CA ARG A 87 6.75 -20.90 -0.69
C ARG A 87 7.42 -19.71 -1.39
N PRO A 88 7.57 -19.75 -2.72
CA PRO A 88 8.02 -18.59 -3.50
C PRO A 88 6.98 -17.47 -3.43
N THR A 89 7.26 -16.42 -2.67
CA THR A 89 6.35 -15.29 -2.44
C THR A 89 6.89 -14.02 -3.09
N VAL A 90 6.00 -13.30 -3.78
CA VAL A 90 6.28 -12.03 -4.46
C VAL A 90 5.29 -10.99 -3.96
N ALA A 91 5.75 -9.80 -3.59
CA ALA A 91 4.87 -8.68 -3.28
C ALA A 91 5.04 -7.53 -4.27
N LEU A 92 3.93 -7.10 -4.88
CA LEU A 92 3.91 -5.95 -5.79
C LEU A 92 3.80 -4.68 -4.95
N VAL A 93 4.79 -3.80 -5.05
CA VAL A 93 4.86 -2.49 -4.38
C VAL A 93 4.97 -1.39 -5.45
N GLY A 94 4.59 -0.17 -5.12
CA GLY A 94 4.60 0.92 -6.10
C GLY A 94 3.53 1.97 -5.88
N TYR A 95 3.67 3.11 -6.54
CA TYR A 95 2.76 4.24 -6.39
C TYR A 95 1.32 3.86 -6.77
N THR A 96 0.34 4.60 -6.26
CA THR A 96 -1.06 4.44 -6.68
C THR A 96 -1.19 4.67 -8.18
N ASN A 97 -2.06 3.88 -8.82
CA ASN A 97 -2.23 3.87 -10.28
C ASN A 97 -1.00 3.40 -11.09
N ALA A 98 0.05 2.85 -10.48
CA ALA A 98 1.14 2.21 -11.24
C ALA A 98 0.73 0.92 -11.98
N GLY A 99 -0.49 0.41 -11.74
CA GLY A 99 -1.04 -0.78 -12.40
C GLY A 99 -0.70 -2.11 -11.73
N LYS A 100 -0.38 -2.12 -10.42
CA LYS A 100 -0.11 -3.35 -9.64
C LYS A 100 -1.26 -4.37 -9.71
N SER A 101 -2.50 -3.93 -9.51
CA SER A 101 -3.69 -4.80 -9.56
C SER A 101 -3.93 -5.34 -10.96
N THR A 102 -3.78 -4.48 -11.97
CA THR A 102 -3.83 -4.87 -13.39
C THR A 102 -2.78 -5.93 -13.70
N LEU A 103 -1.56 -5.76 -13.20
CA LEU A 103 -0.47 -6.72 -13.35
C LEU A 103 -0.80 -8.06 -12.69
N LEU A 104 -1.27 -8.05 -11.44
CA LEU A 104 -1.65 -9.27 -10.74
C LEU A 104 -2.74 -10.05 -11.49
N ASN A 105 -3.75 -9.36 -12.02
CA ASN A 105 -4.80 -9.98 -12.82
C ASN A 105 -4.27 -10.61 -14.09
N ALA A 106 -3.49 -9.83 -14.83
CA ALA A 106 -2.93 -10.27 -16.09
C ALA A 106 -2.00 -11.48 -15.90
N LEU A 107 -1.28 -11.57 -14.77
CA LEU A 107 -0.42 -12.70 -14.43
C LEU A 107 -1.17 -13.95 -13.97
N SER A 108 -2.35 -13.81 -13.38
CA SER A 108 -3.09 -14.91 -12.72
C SER A 108 -4.16 -15.57 -13.58
N SER A 109 -4.35 -15.12 -14.84
CA SER A 109 -5.13 -15.76 -15.90
C SER A 109 -6.58 -16.20 -15.61
N GLY A 110 -7.22 -15.84 -14.49
CA GLY A 110 -8.51 -16.49 -14.19
C GLY A 110 -9.48 -15.89 -13.18
N ASP A 111 -9.23 -14.76 -12.54
CA ASP A 111 -10.25 -14.15 -11.67
C ASP A 111 -10.18 -12.61 -11.76
N ASP A 112 -11.29 -11.90 -11.89
CA ASP A 112 -11.25 -10.44 -11.98
C ASP A 112 -10.97 -9.80 -10.61
N VAL A 113 -9.72 -9.39 -10.31
CA VAL A 113 -9.56 -8.27 -9.36
C VAL A 113 -10.00 -7.03 -10.12
N TYR A 114 -10.94 -6.27 -9.57
CA TYR A 114 -11.31 -4.99 -10.17
C TYR A 114 -10.09 -4.05 -10.18
N ALA A 115 -9.49 -3.81 -11.35
CA ALA A 115 -8.47 -2.79 -11.53
C ALA A 115 -9.17 -1.45 -11.83
N ASP A 116 -8.91 -0.44 -11.00
CA ASP A 116 -9.54 0.89 -11.07
C ASP A 116 -8.43 1.94 -11.20
N ASP A 117 -8.54 2.85 -12.17
CA ASP A 117 -7.52 3.90 -12.42
C ASP A 117 -7.51 5.00 -11.33
N ARG A 118 -8.41 4.92 -10.36
CA ARG A 118 -8.50 5.84 -9.22
C ARG A 118 -7.45 5.50 -8.14
N LEU A 119 -6.90 6.54 -7.52
CA LEU A 119 -6.00 6.46 -6.35
C LEU A 119 -6.51 5.46 -5.31
N PHE A 120 -5.63 4.58 -4.81
CA PHE A 120 -5.91 3.51 -3.82
C PHE A 120 -6.79 2.34 -4.28
N ALA A 121 -6.66 1.91 -5.55
CA ALA A 121 -7.45 0.82 -6.12
C ALA A 121 -7.53 -0.43 -5.23
N THR A 122 -6.44 -0.74 -4.52
CA THR A 122 -6.33 -1.87 -3.59
C THR A 122 -6.05 -1.39 -2.17
N LEU A 123 -6.89 -1.85 -1.22
CA LEU A 123 -6.70 -1.69 0.23
C LEU A 123 -6.51 -3.04 0.92
N ASP A 124 -7.27 -4.04 0.49
CA ASP A 124 -7.13 -5.43 0.94
C ASP A 124 -6.05 -6.15 0.13
N THR A 125 -5.03 -6.71 0.79
CA THR A 125 -3.99 -7.51 0.12
C THR A 125 -4.60 -8.71 -0.59
N THR A 126 -4.46 -8.78 -1.92
CA THR A 126 -4.96 -9.91 -2.71
C THR A 126 -3.79 -10.78 -3.12
N THR A 127 -3.81 -12.08 -2.76
CA THR A 127 -2.73 -13.02 -3.10
C THR A 127 -3.24 -14.08 -4.08
N ARG A 128 -2.48 -14.33 -5.15
CA ARG A 128 -2.82 -15.32 -6.17
C ARG A 128 -1.63 -16.20 -6.53
N ARG A 129 -1.94 -17.41 -6.99
CA ARG A 129 -0.95 -18.30 -7.60
C ARG A 129 -0.72 -17.86 -9.03
N VAL A 130 0.53 -17.57 -9.38
CA VAL A 130 0.99 -17.22 -10.73
C VAL A 130 1.97 -18.28 -11.18
N PHE A 131 1.72 -18.92 -12.32
CA PHE A 131 2.66 -19.84 -12.92
C PHE A 131 3.80 -19.06 -13.60
N LEU A 132 5.03 -19.41 -13.23
CA LEU A 132 6.24 -18.84 -13.83
C LEU A 132 6.66 -19.65 -15.06
N ASN A 133 6.45 -20.96 -15.02
CA ASN A 133 6.53 -21.88 -16.15
C ASN A 133 5.58 -23.08 -15.91
N GLN A 134 5.73 -24.18 -16.65
CA GLN A 134 4.85 -25.35 -16.51
C GLN A 134 4.93 -26.04 -15.14
N GLU A 135 6.03 -25.89 -14.40
CA GLU A 135 6.31 -26.64 -13.17
C GLU A 135 6.37 -25.76 -11.92
N LYS A 136 6.79 -24.49 -12.07
CA LYS A 136 7.03 -23.54 -10.99
C LYS A 136 5.93 -22.48 -10.94
N PHE A 137 5.51 -22.15 -9.72
CA PHE A 137 4.58 -21.06 -9.45
C PHE A 137 5.10 -20.16 -8.34
N ALA A 138 4.63 -18.93 -8.28
CA ALA A 138 4.80 -18.01 -7.16
C ALA A 138 3.45 -17.60 -6.57
N LEU A 139 3.43 -17.25 -5.28
CA LEU A 139 2.31 -16.55 -4.66
C LEU A 139 2.58 -15.05 -4.76
N VAL A 140 1.84 -14.38 -5.64
CA VAL A 140 1.98 -12.95 -5.90
C VAL A 140 0.89 -12.18 -5.16
N SER A 141 1.28 -11.19 -4.38
CA SER A 141 0.39 -10.37 -3.57
C SER A 141 0.36 -8.93 -4.08
N ASP A 142 -0.84 -8.41 -4.38
CA ASP A 142 -1.07 -6.98 -4.63
C ASP A 142 -1.20 -6.25 -3.29
N THR A 143 -0.48 -5.14 -3.15
CA THR A 143 -0.37 -4.37 -1.90
C THR A 143 -1.01 -2.99 -2.05
N VAL A 144 -1.15 -2.28 -0.93
CA VAL A 144 -1.66 -0.91 -0.93
C VAL A 144 -0.68 0.00 -1.70
N GLY A 145 -1.20 0.76 -2.67
CA GLY A 145 -0.38 1.70 -3.44
C GLY A 145 0.08 2.91 -2.63
N PHE A 146 1.33 3.33 -2.85
CA PHE A 146 1.92 4.51 -2.20
C PHE A 146 1.37 5.83 -2.76
N ILE A 147 1.30 6.86 -1.91
CA ILE A 147 1.07 8.25 -2.30
C ILE A 147 2.10 9.15 -1.63
N ARG A 148 2.51 10.21 -2.31
CA ARG A 148 3.35 11.28 -1.82
C ARG A 148 2.69 11.94 -0.60
N ARG A 149 3.44 12.07 0.50
CA ARG A 149 2.96 12.65 1.77
C ARG A 149 1.72 11.93 2.31
N LEU A 150 1.78 10.59 2.41
CA LEU A 150 0.87 9.91 3.31
C LEU A 150 1.06 10.50 4.72
N PRO A 151 0.00 10.97 5.39
CA PRO A 151 0.10 11.38 6.79
C PRO A 151 0.74 10.24 7.61
N HIS A 152 1.66 10.55 8.52
CA HIS A 152 2.35 9.53 9.32
C HIS A 152 1.36 8.62 10.05
N GLU A 153 0.20 9.14 10.43
CA GLU A 153 -0.89 8.39 11.07
C GLU A 153 -1.47 7.30 10.15
N LEU A 154 -1.56 7.58 8.85
CA LEU A 154 -1.99 6.63 7.83
C LEU A 154 -0.91 5.58 7.55
N VAL A 155 0.36 5.98 7.51
CA VAL A 155 1.49 5.04 7.37
C VAL A 155 1.50 4.04 8.52
N ALA A 156 1.28 4.47 9.76
CA ALA A 156 1.21 3.57 10.92
C ALA A 156 0.09 2.53 10.81
N SER A 157 -1.08 2.90 10.28
CA SER A 157 -2.21 1.98 10.08
C SER A 157 -1.95 0.95 8.97
N PHE A 158 -1.18 1.33 7.94
CA PHE A 158 -0.79 0.44 6.84
C PHE A 158 0.53 -0.28 7.09
N HIS A 159 1.28 0.10 8.12
CA HIS A 159 2.57 -0.48 8.44
C HIS A 159 2.48 -2.01 8.54
N SER A 160 1.43 -2.57 9.14
CA SER A 160 1.31 -4.03 9.21
C SER A 160 1.04 -4.70 7.86
N THR A 161 0.24 -4.05 7.02
CA THR A 161 -0.07 -4.53 5.67
C THR A 161 1.16 -4.43 4.77
N LEU A 162 1.98 -3.39 4.96
CA LEU A 162 3.25 -3.21 4.25
C LEU A 162 4.36 -4.10 4.81
N SER A 163 4.44 -4.33 6.13
CA SER A 163 5.36 -5.30 6.73
C SER A 163 5.09 -6.72 6.22
N GLU A 164 3.83 -7.06 5.93
CA GLU A 164 3.49 -8.33 5.27
C GLU A 164 4.09 -8.39 3.86
N ALA A 165 3.99 -7.31 3.08
CA ALA A 165 4.65 -7.22 1.77
C ALA A 165 6.17 -7.40 1.89
N LEU A 166 6.78 -6.79 2.91
CA LEU A 166 8.20 -6.95 3.19
C LEU A 166 8.58 -8.38 3.52
N SER A 167 7.68 -9.24 4.03
CA SER A 167 8.00 -10.65 4.30
C SER A 167 8.17 -11.51 3.04
N ALA A 168 7.88 -10.98 1.84
CA ALA A 168 8.05 -11.70 0.58
C ALA A 168 9.54 -12.00 0.28
N LYS A 169 9.78 -13.08 -0.49
CA LYS A 169 11.12 -13.40 -1.00
C LYS A 169 11.58 -12.39 -2.05
N LEU A 170 10.64 -11.92 -2.89
CA LEU A 170 10.88 -10.91 -3.91
C LEU A 170 9.92 -9.72 -3.73
N LEU A 171 10.46 -8.51 -3.73
CA LEU A 171 9.70 -7.28 -3.85
C LEU A 171 9.74 -6.82 -5.30
N VAL A 172 8.59 -6.47 -5.87
CA VAL A 172 8.50 -5.97 -7.25
C VAL A 172 8.00 -4.54 -7.21
N HIS A 173 8.88 -3.59 -7.50
CA HIS A 173 8.53 -2.18 -7.60
C HIS A 173 7.94 -1.89 -8.98
N VAL A 174 6.61 -1.81 -9.05
CA VAL A 174 5.88 -1.43 -10.26
C VAL A 174 5.80 0.10 -10.35
N ALA A 175 6.36 0.66 -11.42
CA ALA A 175 6.41 2.09 -11.68
C ALA A 175 5.75 2.44 -13.03
N ASP A 176 5.05 3.58 -13.10
CA ASP A 176 4.33 4.00 -14.31
C ASP A 176 5.26 4.75 -15.27
N ALA A 177 5.71 4.06 -16.34
CA ALA A 177 6.63 4.61 -17.35
C ALA A 177 6.07 5.83 -18.08
N SER A 178 4.74 5.96 -18.15
CA SER A 178 4.07 7.07 -18.83
C SER A 178 3.93 8.32 -17.95
N SER A 179 4.29 8.22 -16.66
CA SER A 179 4.06 9.32 -15.73
C SER A 179 5.12 10.42 -15.85
N PRO A 180 4.73 11.70 -16.05
CA PRO A 180 5.69 12.81 -16.09
C PRO A 180 6.38 13.06 -14.75
N ILE A 181 5.88 12.45 -13.66
CA ILE A 181 6.45 12.54 -12.31
C ILE A 181 7.01 11.20 -11.82
N LEU A 182 7.31 10.27 -12.74
CA LEU A 182 7.81 8.92 -12.45
C LEU A 182 8.95 8.92 -11.44
N ARG A 183 9.98 9.76 -11.66
CA ARG A 183 11.14 9.84 -10.76
C ARG A 183 10.74 10.15 -9.32
N HIS A 184 9.88 11.14 -9.12
CA HIS A 184 9.39 11.51 -7.79
C HIS A 184 8.51 10.42 -7.16
N GLN A 185 7.76 9.68 -7.98
CA GLN A 185 6.99 8.54 -7.48
C GLN A 185 7.91 7.42 -7.01
N MET A 186 8.95 7.10 -7.78
CA MET A 186 9.95 6.10 -7.41
C MET A 186 10.68 6.49 -6.11
N GLU A 187 11.20 7.71 -6.03
CA GLU A 187 11.86 8.26 -4.83
C GLU A 187 10.95 8.14 -3.58
N ALA A 188 9.66 8.44 -3.72
CA ALA A 188 8.71 8.34 -2.60
C ALA A 188 8.48 6.89 -2.16
N VAL A 189 8.42 5.94 -3.09
CA VAL A 189 8.31 4.51 -2.76
C VAL A 189 9.58 4.02 -2.10
N GLU A 190 10.75 4.33 -2.66
CA GLU A 190 12.06 3.94 -2.13
C GLU A 190 12.24 4.46 -0.70
N GLN A 191 11.98 5.76 -0.45
CA GLN A 191 12.06 6.33 0.89
C GLN A 191 11.16 5.57 1.88
N THR A 192 9.92 5.28 1.49
CA THR A 192 8.97 4.58 2.37
C THR A 192 9.43 3.14 2.64
N LEU A 193 9.95 2.45 1.62
CA LEU A 193 10.51 1.12 1.76
C LEU A 193 11.71 1.14 2.72
N THR A 194 12.61 2.13 2.61
CA THR A 194 13.73 2.31 3.54
C THR A 194 13.24 2.54 4.98
N GLU A 195 12.25 3.42 5.19
CA GLU A 195 11.66 3.70 6.50
C GLU A 195 11.03 2.45 7.16
N LEU A 196 10.49 1.55 6.35
CA LEU A 196 9.89 0.28 6.81
C LEU A 196 10.92 -0.84 7.00
N GLY A 197 12.21 -0.58 6.77
CA GLY A 197 13.28 -1.56 6.92
C GLY A 197 13.37 -2.55 5.75
N ALA A 198 12.98 -2.13 4.54
CA ALA A 198 13.06 -2.95 3.34
C ALA A 198 14.49 -3.13 2.77
N GLY A 199 15.52 -2.61 3.44
CA GLY A 199 16.96 -2.58 3.08
C GLY A 199 17.46 -3.47 1.92
N ASP A 200 18.34 -4.43 2.20
CA ASP A 200 19.00 -5.32 1.20
C ASP A 200 18.06 -6.38 0.58
N ARG A 201 16.77 -6.07 0.42
CA ARG A 201 15.82 -7.04 -0.14
C ARG A 201 15.97 -7.16 -1.65
N ASN A 202 15.65 -8.35 -2.14
CA ASN A 202 15.64 -8.66 -3.56
C ASN A 202 14.51 -7.85 -4.24
N LEU A 203 14.86 -6.68 -4.77
CA LEU A 203 13.95 -5.71 -5.36
C LEU A 203 14.07 -5.72 -6.88
N LEU A 204 13.02 -6.14 -7.55
CA LEU A 204 12.91 -6.07 -9.01
C LEU A 204 12.13 -4.81 -9.41
N LEU A 205 12.78 -3.91 -10.15
CA LEU A 205 12.11 -2.75 -10.74
C LEU A 205 11.38 -3.15 -12.03
N VAL A 206 10.11 -2.75 -12.13
CA VAL A 206 9.25 -3.06 -13.27
C VAL A 206 8.58 -1.77 -13.76
N PHE A 207 8.96 -1.32 -14.95
CA PHE A 207 8.31 -0.22 -15.64
C PHE A 207 7.06 -0.74 -16.37
N ASN A 208 5.90 -0.37 -15.86
CA ASN A 208 4.60 -0.70 -16.45
C ASN A 208 4.07 0.45 -17.31
N LYS A 209 3.05 0.17 -18.12
CA LYS A 209 2.40 1.10 -19.05
C LYS A 209 3.31 1.62 -20.16
N ILE A 210 4.24 0.78 -20.63
CA ILE A 210 5.10 1.13 -21.78
C ILE A 210 4.31 1.40 -23.06
N ASP A 211 3.06 0.94 -23.15
CA ASP A 211 2.15 1.22 -24.26
C ASP A 211 1.64 2.67 -24.31
N ALA A 212 1.79 3.41 -23.21
CA ALA A 212 1.38 4.82 -23.10
C ALA A 212 2.57 5.78 -22.94
N ALA A 213 3.80 5.28 -22.77
CA ALA A 213 5.00 6.09 -22.63
C ALA A 213 5.55 6.55 -23.99
N GLN A 214 6.24 7.70 -24.02
CA GLN A 214 6.91 8.17 -25.24
C GLN A 214 8.16 7.32 -25.51
N ALA A 215 8.54 7.21 -26.79
CA ALA A 215 9.69 6.38 -27.19
C ALA A 215 11.00 6.85 -26.54
N ASP A 216 11.26 8.15 -26.55
CA ASP A 216 12.45 8.75 -25.96
C ASP A 216 12.53 8.51 -24.44
N ASP A 217 11.39 8.57 -23.74
CA ASP A 217 11.31 8.28 -22.31
C ASP A 217 11.65 6.80 -22.04
N LEU A 218 11.15 5.87 -22.87
CA LEU A 218 11.45 4.45 -22.74
C LEU A 218 12.91 4.12 -23.03
N GLU A 219 13.53 4.78 -24.02
CA GLU A 219 14.96 4.63 -24.31
C GLU A 219 15.81 5.11 -23.13
N TYR A 220 15.50 6.29 -22.60
CA TYR A 220 16.14 6.81 -21.39
C TYR A 220 16.02 5.85 -20.20
N LEU A 221 14.84 5.27 -19.97
CA LEU A 221 14.61 4.33 -18.86
C LEU A 221 15.41 3.03 -19.03
N ARG A 222 15.52 2.50 -20.26
CA ARG A 222 16.32 1.30 -20.56
C ARG A 222 17.81 1.53 -20.32
N ASP A 223 18.33 2.68 -20.76
CA ASP A 223 19.74 3.04 -20.54
C ASP A 223 20.05 3.27 -19.06
N ARG A 224 19.13 3.93 -18.35
CA ARG A 224 19.33 4.29 -16.94
C ARG A 224 19.16 3.11 -16.00
N TYR A 225 18.28 2.17 -16.33
CA TYR A 225 17.91 1.01 -15.53
C TYR A 225 17.93 -0.28 -16.36
N PRO A 226 19.12 -0.76 -16.77
CA PRO A 226 19.25 -1.90 -17.69
C PRO A 226 18.68 -3.21 -17.12
N GLU A 227 18.70 -3.37 -15.79
CA GLU A 227 18.16 -4.54 -15.09
C GLU A 227 16.64 -4.49 -14.88
N ALA A 228 15.98 -3.38 -15.25
CA ALA A 228 14.54 -3.23 -15.05
C ALA A 228 13.72 -3.93 -16.14
N VAL A 229 12.64 -4.58 -15.74
CA VAL A 229 11.71 -5.22 -16.69
C VAL A 229 10.69 -4.20 -17.18
N HIS A 230 10.46 -4.18 -18.48
CA HIS A 230 9.55 -3.24 -19.14
C HIS A 230 8.32 -3.97 -19.65
N ILE A 231 7.13 -3.60 -19.17
CA ILE A 231 5.88 -4.32 -19.45
C ILE A 231 4.72 -3.38 -19.79
N SER A 232 3.71 -3.92 -20.46
CA SER A 232 2.35 -3.39 -20.38
C SER A 232 1.45 -4.45 -19.76
N ALA A 233 1.00 -4.21 -18.52
CA ALA A 233 0.02 -5.07 -17.87
C ALA A 233 -1.32 -5.10 -18.65
N MET A 234 -1.69 -3.98 -19.28
CA MET A 234 -2.92 -3.85 -20.06
C MET A 234 -2.84 -4.62 -21.38
N LYS A 235 -1.71 -4.53 -22.10
CA LYS A 235 -1.48 -5.22 -23.37
C LYS A 235 -0.90 -6.62 -23.21
N LYS A 236 -0.56 -7.03 -21.97
CA LYS A 236 0.11 -8.29 -21.62
C LYS A 236 1.45 -8.48 -22.35
N THR A 237 2.20 -7.39 -22.56
CA THR A 237 3.53 -7.42 -23.19
C THR A 237 4.64 -7.41 -22.15
N GLY A 238 5.79 -8.03 -22.47
CA GLY A 238 6.95 -8.11 -21.56
C GLY A 238 6.81 -9.14 -20.42
N PHE A 239 5.76 -9.98 -20.45
CA PHE A 239 5.47 -10.91 -19.36
C PHE A 239 6.42 -12.10 -19.31
N ASP A 240 7.02 -12.50 -20.43
CA ASP A 240 7.98 -13.60 -20.46
C ASP A 240 9.26 -13.19 -19.73
N GLN A 241 9.79 -12.00 -20.01
CA GLN A 241 10.91 -11.39 -19.28
C GLN A 241 10.58 -11.22 -17.79
N LEU A 242 9.35 -10.83 -17.45
CA LEU A 242 8.93 -10.70 -16.06
C LEU A 242 8.91 -12.05 -15.32
N ARG A 243 8.40 -13.11 -15.97
CA ARG A 243 8.39 -14.47 -15.40
C ARG A 243 9.80 -15.03 -15.25
N GLU A 244 10.68 -14.79 -16.21
CA GLU A 244 12.09 -15.15 -16.14
C GLU A 244 12.79 -14.42 -15.00
N ALA A 245 12.58 -13.12 -14.86
CA ALA A 245 13.10 -12.35 -13.73
C ALA A 245 12.60 -12.92 -12.40
N PHE A 246 11.32 -13.28 -12.28
CA PHE A 246 10.78 -13.93 -11.08
C PHE A 246 11.48 -15.27 -10.80
N LEU A 247 11.74 -16.09 -11.82
CA LEU A 247 12.45 -17.37 -11.68
C LEU A 247 13.89 -17.20 -11.21
N ASN A 248 14.57 -16.15 -11.66
CA ASN A 248 15.96 -15.88 -11.28
C ASN A 248 16.08 -15.36 -9.84
N HIS A 249 15.02 -14.76 -9.30
CA HIS A 249 15.01 -14.12 -7.99
C HIS A 249 14.44 -15.01 -6.86
N LEU A 250 13.75 -16.12 -7.19
CA LEU A 250 12.99 -16.96 -6.25
C LEU A 250 13.59 -18.36 -6.06
#